data_AF-A0A9E0AHA2-F1
#
_entry.id   AF-A0A9E0AHA2-F1
#
_cell.length_a   1.000
_cell.length_b   1.000
_cell.length_c   1.000
_cell.angle_alpha   90.00
_cell.angle_beta   90.00
_cell.angle_gamma   90.00
#
_symmetry.space_group_name_H-M   'P 1'
#
loop_
_entity.id
_entity.type
_entity.pdbx_description
1 polymer ?
#
loop_
_entity_poly.entity_id
_entity_poly.type
_entity_poly.pdbx_seq_one_letter_code
_entity_poly.pdbx_strand_id
1 'polypeptide(L)'
;MLQQLINHNTDLNRLYEDGYQLEVNGGHLLAHQIPYVNANKEIKYGTLVCVLTYASPTRFAPPQDHTIFFCGEKPCDKNGVALNAIINSSNNQQLANSIMINHYFSSKPKSGNYANYYDKIRTYAEILSSQANAIDNSVNAKPNKKK
;
A
#
# COMPACT_ATOMS: atom_id res chain seq x y z
N MET A 1 5.06 -9.71 -18.18
CA MET A 1 5.10 -8.28 -17.85
C MET A 1 5.35 -8.05 -16.35
N LEU A 2 4.47 -8.44 -15.42
CA LEU A 2 4.74 -8.32 -13.96
C LEU A 2 5.85 -9.25 -13.46
N GLN A 3 5.82 -10.54 -13.82
CA GLN A 3 6.82 -11.51 -13.33
C GLN A 3 8.26 -11.15 -13.74
N GLN A 4 8.44 -10.57 -14.92
CA GLN A 4 9.74 -10.02 -15.33
C GLN A 4 10.16 -8.86 -14.44
N LEU A 5 9.27 -7.91 -14.13
CA LEU A 5 9.58 -6.80 -13.23
C LEU A 5 9.92 -7.29 -11.82
N ILE A 6 9.17 -8.25 -11.29
CA ILE A 6 9.46 -8.90 -10.00
C ILE A 6 10.87 -9.49 -10.01
N ASN A 7 11.24 -10.27 -11.04
CA ASN A 7 12.55 -10.92 -11.11
C ASN A 7 13.73 -9.92 -11.20
N HIS A 8 13.51 -8.73 -11.77
CA HIS A 8 14.56 -7.72 -11.93
C HIS A 8 14.66 -6.75 -10.75
N ASN A 9 13.65 -6.68 -9.88
CA ASN A 9 13.59 -5.73 -8.77
C ASN A 9 13.46 -6.47 -7.45
N THR A 10 14.57 -6.56 -6.71
CA THR A 10 14.67 -7.35 -5.46
C THR A 10 13.62 -6.94 -4.42
N ASP A 11 13.22 -5.67 -4.36
CA ASP A 11 12.21 -5.18 -3.43
C ASP A 11 10.79 -5.62 -3.82
N LEU A 12 10.43 -5.61 -5.10
CA LEU A 12 9.16 -6.18 -5.58
C LEU A 12 9.13 -7.70 -5.43
N ASN A 13 10.24 -8.39 -5.72
CA ASN A 13 10.35 -9.82 -5.45
C ASN A 13 10.12 -10.11 -3.97
N ARG A 14 10.74 -9.35 -3.08
CA ARG A 14 10.53 -9.51 -1.64
C ARG A 14 9.08 -9.29 -1.23
N LEU A 15 8.38 -8.30 -1.79
CA LEU A 15 6.93 -8.11 -1.53
C LEU A 15 6.13 -9.32 -2.02
N TYR A 16 6.43 -9.84 -3.21
CA TYR A 16 5.75 -11.01 -3.75
C TYR A 16 5.97 -12.26 -2.88
N GLU A 17 7.21 -12.55 -2.50
CA GLU A 17 7.58 -13.66 -1.61
C GLU A 17 6.97 -13.53 -0.21
N ASP A 18 6.82 -12.29 0.29
CA ASP A 18 6.11 -12.01 1.54
C ASP A 18 4.59 -12.18 1.42
N GLY A 19 4.08 -12.45 0.22
CA GLY A 19 2.69 -12.80 -0.03
C GLY A 19 1.77 -11.63 -0.34
N TYR A 20 2.31 -10.46 -0.70
CA TYR A 20 1.52 -9.33 -1.17
C TYR A 20 0.95 -9.61 -2.57
N GLN A 21 -0.32 -9.26 -2.79
CA GLN A 21 -0.94 -9.29 -4.10
C GLN A 21 -0.59 -8.01 -4.86
N LEU A 22 0.33 -8.12 -5.82
CA LEU A 22 0.87 -6.97 -6.55
C LEU A 22 0.32 -6.86 -7.97
N GLU A 23 0.12 -5.64 -8.43
CA GLU A 23 -0.15 -5.27 -9.83
C GLU A 23 0.76 -4.09 -10.21
N VAL A 24 1.23 -4.08 -11.46
CA VAL A 24 1.87 -2.89 -12.05
C VAL A 24 1.02 -2.41 -13.22
N ASN A 25 0.54 -1.18 -13.14
CA ASN A 25 -0.41 -0.63 -14.10
C ASN A 25 -0.21 0.88 -14.24
N GLY A 26 -0.08 1.36 -15.49
CA GLY A 26 0.04 2.78 -15.80
C GLY A 26 1.19 3.50 -15.07
N GLY A 27 2.32 2.83 -14.83
CA GLY A 27 3.44 3.40 -14.07
C GLY A 27 3.25 3.44 -12.55
N HIS A 28 2.27 2.70 -12.02
CA HIS A 28 2.01 2.59 -10.59
C HIS A 28 2.21 1.15 -10.13
N LEU A 29 2.68 0.99 -8.89
CA LEU A 29 2.64 -0.27 -8.14
C LEU A 29 1.40 -0.26 -7.25
N LEU A 30 0.59 -1.30 -7.37
CA LEU A 30 -0.60 -1.53 -6.58
C LEU A 30 -0.37 -2.74 -5.67
N ALA A 31 -0.70 -2.60 -4.40
CA ALA A 31 -0.74 -3.71 -3.44
C ALA A 31 -2.17 -3.87 -2.95
N HIS A 32 -2.82 -4.96 -3.37
CA HIS A 32 -4.22 -5.26 -3.12
C HIS A 32 -4.42 -6.03 -1.81
N GLN A 33 -5.68 -6.18 -1.43
CA GLN A 33 -6.10 -6.98 -0.28
C GLN A 33 -5.43 -6.54 1.03
N ILE A 34 -5.23 -5.24 1.20
CA ILE A 34 -4.71 -4.68 2.45
C ILE A 34 -5.88 -4.51 3.41
N PRO A 35 -5.96 -5.27 4.51
CA PRO A 35 -7.03 -5.11 5.47
C PRO A 35 -6.87 -3.80 6.23
N TYR A 36 -8.00 -3.14 6.46
CA TYR A 36 -8.13 -1.90 7.22
C TYR A 36 -9.50 -1.83 7.88
N VAL A 37 -9.72 -0.87 8.77
CA VAL A 37 -11.00 -0.67 9.47
C VAL A 37 -11.69 0.58 8.93
N ASN A 38 -13.01 0.54 8.73
CA ASN A 38 -13.80 1.73 8.37
C ASN A 38 -14.46 2.40 9.59
N ALA A 39 -15.20 3.50 9.38
CA ALA A 39 -15.88 4.24 10.45
C ALA A 39 -16.93 3.42 11.21
N ASN A 40 -17.47 2.36 10.59
CA ASN A 40 -18.43 1.45 11.22
C ASN A 40 -17.75 0.35 12.05
N LYS A 41 -16.42 0.38 12.20
CA LYS A 41 -15.59 -0.67 12.83
C LYS A 41 -15.64 -2.00 12.07
N GLU A 42 -15.91 -1.96 10.78
CA GLU A 42 -15.88 -3.13 9.91
C GLU A 42 -14.49 -3.29 9.31
N ILE A 43 -14.03 -4.54 9.23
CA ILE A 43 -12.82 -4.87 8.47
C ILE A 43 -13.17 -4.88 6.98
N LYS A 44 -12.45 -4.06 6.21
CA LYS A 44 -12.54 -3.97 4.76
C LYS A 44 -11.16 -4.22 4.14
N TYR A 45 -11.11 -4.37 2.82
CA TYR A 45 -9.89 -4.60 2.06
C TYR A 45 -9.72 -3.52 1.01
N GLY A 46 -8.58 -2.85 1.05
CA GLY A 46 -8.25 -1.74 0.16
C GLY A 46 -7.00 -2.02 -0.68
N THR A 47 -6.65 -1.05 -1.50
CA THR A 47 -5.45 -1.11 -2.35
C THR A 47 -4.55 0.09 -2.07
N LEU A 48 -3.28 -0.17 -1.77
CA LEU A 48 -2.23 0.85 -1.71
C LEU A 48 -1.68 1.08 -3.12
N VAL A 49 -1.48 2.34 -3.51
CA VAL A 49 -1.01 2.71 -4.85
C VAL A 49 0.13 3.73 -4.74
N CYS A 50 1.30 3.40 -5.26
CA CYS A 50 2.42 4.35 -5.36
C CYS A 50 2.99 4.44 -6.77
N VAL A 51 3.51 5.62 -7.12
CA VAL A 51 4.17 5.86 -8.41
C VAL A 51 5.49 5.09 -8.49
N LEU A 52 5.72 4.40 -9.60
CA LEU A 52 6.99 3.76 -9.93
C LEU A 52 7.90 4.73 -10.67
N THR A 53 9.16 4.79 -10.26
CA THR A 53 10.20 5.57 -10.94
C THR A 53 11.10 4.59 -11.68
N TYR A 54 11.15 4.69 -13.01
CA TYR A 54 11.93 3.77 -13.84
C TYR A 54 13.36 4.28 -13.98
N ALA A 55 14.34 3.46 -13.57
CA ALA A 55 15.75 3.68 -13.89
C ALA A 55 16.12 3.09 -15.25
N SER A 56 15.41 2.04 -15.67
CA SER A 56 15.46 1.44 -17.01
C SER A 56 14.13 0.73 -17.27
N PRO A 57 13.86 0.19 -18.49
CA PRO A 57 12.59 -0.47 -18.79
C PRO A 57 12.20 -1.61 -17.85
N THR A 58 13.17 -2.25 -17.18
CA THR A 58 12.93 -3.38 -16.27
C THR A 58 13.38 -3.12 -14.83
N ARG A 59 13.96 -1.95 -14.51
CA ARG A 59 14.49 -1.63 -13.18
C ARG A 59 13.92 -0.32 -12.65
N PHE A 60 13.57 -0.31 -11.37
CA PHE A 60 13.09 0.89 -10.69
C PHE A 60 14.21 1.59 -9.92
N ALA A 61 14.13 2.92 -9.88
CA ALA A 61 14.85 3.74 -8.93
C ALA A 61 14.08 3.77 -7.59
N PRO A 62 14.72 4.17 -6.48
CA PRO A 62 14.02 4.34 -5.20
C PRO A 62 12.82 5.30 -5.28
N PRO A 63 11.81 5.13 -4.41
CA PRO A 63 10.68 6.06 -4.31
C PRO A 63 11.16 7.51 -4.12
N GLN A 64 10.61 8.43 -4.90
CA GLN A 64 10.99 9.86 -4.84
C GLN A 64 10.35 10.59 -3.65
N ASP A 65 9.30 10.02 -3.07
CA ASP A 65 8.58 10.56 -1.93
C ASP A 65 8.19 9.48 -0.91
N HIS A 66 7.64 9.94 0.21
CA HIS A 66 7.13 9.12 1.31
C HIS A 66 5.60 9.01 1.34
N THR A 67 4.90 9.42 0.29
CA THR A 67 3.43 9.45 0.27
C THR A 67 2.86 8.28 -0.53
N ILE A 68 1.60 7.93 -0.29
CA ILE A 68 0.94 6.84 -1.02
C ILE A 68 -0.54 7.17 -1.23
N PHE A 69 -1.10 6.72 -2.35
CA PHE A 69 -2.54 6.79 -2.57
C PHE A 69 -3.21 5.52 -2.06
N PHE A 70 -4.50 5.61 -1.79
CA PHE A 70 -5.29 4.50 -1.30
C PHE A 70 -6.68 4.46 -1.93
N CYS A 71 -7.07 3.25 -2.35
CA CYS A 71 -8.40 2.92 -2.85
C CYS A 71 -9.16 2.17 -1.76
N GLY A 72 -10.31 2.70 -1.37
CA GLY A 72 -11.16 2.16 -0.30
C GLY A 72 -11.93 3.26 0.42
N GLU A 73 -12.77 2.85 1.36
CA GLU A 73 -13.37 3.77 2.33
C GLU A 73 -12.32 4.40 3.24
N LYS A 74 -12.68 5.48 3.93
CA LYS A 74 -11.78 6.20 4.84
C LYS A 74 -11.26 5.27 5.95
N PRO A 75 -9.93 5.06 6.06
CA PRO A 75 -9.40 4.22 7.11
C PRO A 75 -9.50 4.83 8.50
N CYS A 76 -9.87 3.99 9.44
CA CYS A 76 -10.03 4.28 10.85
C CYS A 76 -9.16 3.35 11.71
N ASP A 77 -9.00 3.73 12.97
CA ASP A 77 -8.52 2.86 14.01
C ASP A 77 -9.57 1.80 14.37
N LYS A 78 -9.20 0.88 15.25
CA LYS A 78 -10.09 -0.19 15.73
C LYS A 78 -11.39 0.30 16.39
N ASN A 79 -11.45 1.57 16.80
CA ASN A 79 -12.62 2.19 17.44
C ASN A 79 -13.50 2.96 16.45
N GLY A 80 -13.13 3.00 15.16
CA GLY A 80 -13.85 3.73 14.12
C GLY A 80 -13.42 5.21 13.99
N VAL A 81 -12.35 5.63 14.67
CA VAL A 81 -11.82 6.99 14.58
C VAL A 81 -10.85 7.09 13.39
N ALA A 82 -11.05 8.07 12.51
CA ALA A 82 -10.22 8.24 11.31
C ALA A 82 -8.71 8.33 11.64
N LEU A 83 -7.87 7.69 10.83
CA LEU A 83 -6.41 7.72 10.96
C LEU A 83 -5.79 9.05 10.48
N ASN A 84 -6.23 10.17 11.06
CA ASN A 84 -5.82 11.53 10.67
C ASN A 84 -4.31 11.77 10.76
N ALA A 85 -3.59 10.96 11.55
CA ALA A 85 -2.13 11.03 11.64
C ALA A 85 -1.41 10.69 10.32
N ILE A 86 -2.05 9.88 9.45
CA ILE A 86 -1.48 9.53 8.14
C ILE A 86 -2.30 10.08 6.97
N ILE A 87 -3.59 10.37 7.16
CA ILE A 87 -4.45 10.89 6.10
C ILE A 87 -4.08 12.34 5.81
N ASN A 88 -3.47 12.58 4.64
CA ASN A 88 -3.14 13.92 4.16
C ASN A 88 -4.37 14.56 3.51
N SER A 89 -5.08 13.83 2.64
CA SER A 89 -6.32 14.30 2.02
C SER A 89 -7.24 13.15 1.62
N SER A 90 -8.52 13.46 1.37
CA SER A 90 -9.55 12.51 0.95
C SER A 90 -10.35 13.11 -0.20
N ASN A 91 -9.95 12.78 -1.43
CA ASN A 91 -10.59 13.23 -2.66
C ASN A 91 -10.63 12.06 -3.63
N ASN A 92 -11.76 11.88 -4.31
CA ASN A 92 -11.84 10.92 -5.40
C ASN A 92 -11.06 11.48 -6.60
N GLN A 93 -10.06 10.75 -7.07
CA GLN A 93 -9.23 11.15 -8.20
C GLN A 93 -8.92 9.95 -9.09
N GLN A 94 -8.95 10.17 -10.40
CA GLN A 94 -8.47 9.19 -11.37
C GLN A 94 -6.98 9.46 -11.65
N LEU A 95 -6.11 8.50 -11.33
CA LEU A 95 -4.65 8.62 -11.60
C LEU A 95 -4.27 8.10 -13.00
N ALA A 96 -4.94 7.03 -13.44
CA ALA A 96 -4.77 6.39 -14.74
C ALA A 96 -6.11 5.76 -15.16
N ASN A 97 -6.20 5.25 -16.40
CA ASN A 97 -7.46 4.80 -17.02
C ASN A 97 -8.28 3.81 -16.17
N SER A 98 -7.67 3.06 -15.24
CA SER A 98 -8.38 2.13 -14.33
C SER A 98 -8.09 2.30 -12.84
N ILE A 99 -7.40 3.36 -12.42
CA ILE A 99 -7.02 3.57 -11.01
C ILE A 99 -7.79 4.76 -10.43
N MET A 100 -8.85 4.44 -9.66
CA MET A 100 -9.61 5.41 -8.87
C MET A 100 -9.13 5.39 -7.42
N ILE A 101 -8.55 6.48 -6.95
CA ILE A 101 -8.11 6.62 -5.56
C ILE A 101 -9.12 7.45 -4.77
N ASN A 102 -9.19 7.23 -3.45
CA ASN A 102 -10.11 7.92 -2.55
C ASN A 102 -9.37 8.77 -1.51
N HIS A 103 -8.14 8.35 -1.17
CA HIS A 103 -7.36 8.95 -0.11
C HIS A 103 -5.89 9.06 -0.50
N TYR A 104 -5.22 10.02 0.14
CA TYR A 104 -3.79 10.26 0.01
C TYR A 104 -3.16 10.30 1.40
N PHE A 105 -2.12 9.50 1.61
CA PHE A 105 -1.46 9.36 2.91
C PHE A 105 -0.04 9.88 2.89
N SER A 106 0.45 10.27 4.07
CA SER A 106 1.83 10.67 4.32
C SER A 106 2.32 10.05 5.62
N SER A 107 3.43 9.32 5.56
CA SER A 107 4.12 8.76 6.71
C SER A 107 5.62 8.86 6.44
N LYS A 108 6.23 9.93 6.93
CA LYS A 108 7.63 10.23 6.60
C LYS A 108 8.57 9.39 7.47
N PRO A 109 9.43 8.53 6.90
CA PRO A 109 10.46 7.84 7.68
C PRO A 109 11.51 8.83 8.18
N LYS A 110 12.26 8.46 9.22
CA LYS A 110 13.33 9.32 9.78
C LYS A 110 14.40 9.69 8.76
N SER A 111 14.65 8.83 7.76
CA SER A 111 15.55 9.06 6.63
C SER A 111 15.03 10.09 5.61
N GLY A 112 13.81 10.58 5.77
CA GLY A 112 13.16 11.48 4.82
C GLY A 112 12.32 10.73 3.78
N ASN A 113 12.95 9.86 2.98
CA ASN A 113 12.29 9.00 2.00
C ASN A 113 12.52 7.51 2.32
N TYR A 114 11.64 6.66 1.79
CA TYR A 114 11.80 5.21 1.87
C TYR A 114 12.95 4.75 0.97
N ALA A 115 13.74 3.78 1.45
CA ALA A 115 14.91 3.30 0.72
C ALA A 115 14.54 2.50 -0.54
N ASN A 116 13.36 1.86 -0.55
CA ASN A 116 12.87 0.99 -1.61
C ASN A 116 11.34 0.84 -1.53
N TYR A 117 10.72 0.20 -2.53
CA TYR A 117 9.26 0.01 -2.56
C TYR A 117 8.77 -0.99 -1.51
N TYR A 118 9.58 -1.97 -1.12
CA TYR A 118 9.23 -2.93 -0.08
C TYR A 118 8.97 -2.21 1.25
N ASP A 119 9.88 -1.35 1.70
CA ASP A 119 9.74 -0.63 2.96
C ASP A 119 8.55 0.33 2.92
N LYS A 120 8.29 0.97 1.78
CA LYS A 120 7.15 1.86 1.59
C LYS A 120 5.82 1.10 1.71
N ILE A 121 5.60 0.07 0.89
CA ILE A 121 4.36 -0.72 0.90
C ILE A 121 4.15 -1.40 2.25
N ARG A 122 5.20 -2.05 2.78
CA ARG A 122 5.12 -2.74 4.07
C ARG A 122 4.71 -1.80 5.20
N THR A 123 5.31 -0.62 5.29
CA THR A 123 4.99 0.35 6.36
C THR A 123 3.52 0.73 6.34
N TYR A 124 2.99 1.12 5.18
CA TYR A 124 1.58 1.50 5.07
C TYR A 124 0.63 0.33 5.28
N ALA A 125 0.97 -0.86 4.78
CA ALA A 125 0.19 -2.07 5.04
C ALA A 125 0.16 -2.40 6.54
N GLU A 126 1.30 -2.32 7.24
CA GLU A 126 1.37 -2.55 8.69
C GLU A 126 0.53 -1.54 9.48
N ILE A 127 0.57 -0.25 9.12
CA ILE A 127 -0.24 0.79 9.78
C ILE A 127 -1.73 0.46 9.67
N LEU A 128 -2.23 0.18 8.46
CA LEU A 128 -3.65 -0.11 8.23
C LEU A 128 -4.07 -1.44 8.86
N SER A 129 -3.30 -2.50 8.62
CA SER A 129 -3.65 -3.85 9.04
C SER A 129 -3.50 -4.09 10.53
N SER A 130 -2.68 -3.30 11.24
CA SER A 130 -2.63 -3.34 12.70
C SER A 130 -3.99 -3.04 13.34
N GLN A 131 -4.79 -2.15 12.72
CA GLN A 131 -6.11 -1.78 13.23
C GLN A 131 -7.12 -2.90 13.00
N ALA A 132 -7.08 -3.52 11.82
CA ALA A 132 -7.93 -4.67 11.51
C ALA A 132 -7.56 -5.89 12.37
N ASN A 133 -6.26 -6.14 12.55
CA ASN A 133 -5.76 -7.24 13.39
C ASN A 133 -6.19 -7.07 14.86
N ALA A 134 -6.21 -5.84 15.37
CA ALA A 134 -6.70 -5.57 16.72
C ALA A 134 -8.20 -5.85 16.91
N ILE A 135 -8.98 -6.01 15.83
CA ILE A 135 -10.37 -6.47 15.86
C ILE A 135 -10.41 -8.01 15.65
N ASP A 136 -9.66 -8.52 14.67
CA ASP A 136 -9.58 -9.94 14.34
C ASP A 136 -8.12 -10.37 14.07
N ASN A 137 -7.54 -11.12 14.99
CA ASN A 137 -6.15 -11.59 14.95
C ASN A 137 -5.86 -12.61 13.82
N SER A 138 -6.89 -13.09 13.11
CA SER A 138 -6.74 -13.95 11.93
C SER A 138 -6.40 -13.14 10.66
N VAL A 139 -6.71 -11.84 10.64
CA VAL A 139 -6.56 -10.97 9.48
C VAL A 139 -5.10 -10.50 9.33
N ASN A 140 -4.60 -10.54 8.09
CA ASN A 140 -3.23 -10.14 7.73
C ASN A 140 -3.19 -9.56 6.30
N ALA A 141 -2.34 -8.56 6.07
CA ALA A 141 -2.04 -8.01 4.74
C ALA A 141 -1.30 -8.97 3.80
N LYS A 142 -0.80 -10.09 4.33
CA LYS A 142 0.00 -11.08 3.61
C LYS A 142 -0.80 -12.39 3.48
N PRO A 143 -1.83 -12.45 2.62
CA PRO A 143 -2.73 -13.61 2.54
C PRO A 143 -2.01 -14.91 2.16
N ASN A 144 -0.89 -14.82 1.43
CA ASN A 144 -0.17 -16.01 0.96
C ASN A 144 0.93 -16.51 1.92
N LYS A 145 1.21 -15.79 3.00
CA LYS A 145 2.22 -16.22 3.98
C LYS A 145 1.53 -17.10 5.02
N LYS A 146 1.72 -18.42 4.91
CA LYS A 146 1.31 -19.37 5.96
C LYS A 146 1.98 -18.95 7.27
N LYS A 147 1.19 -18.82 8.35
CA LYS A 147 1.68 -18.58 9.72
C LYS A 147 2.64 -19.70 10.14
#